data_AF-V4SA18-F1
#
_entry.id   AF-V4SA18-F1
#
_cell.length_a   1.000
_cell.length_b   1.000
_cell.length_c   1.000
_cell.angle_alpha   90.00
_cell.angle_beta   90.00
_cell.angle_gamma   90.00
#
_symmetry.space_group_name_H-M   'P 1'
#
loop_
_entity.id
_entity.type
_entity.pdbx_description
1 polymer ?
#
loop_
_entity_poly.entity_id
_entity_poly.type
_entity_poly.pdbx_seq_one_letter_code
_entity_poly.pdbx_strand_id
1 'polypeptide(L)' 'MLLVVPLVVCMSMMCNACFIADKVQVQITNQLENAEDLTLHCKSADDDLGQHVLHKVGSYKFSFCPPNFIFV' A
#
# COMPACT_ATOMS: atom_id res chain seq x y z
N MET A 1 4.07 3.59 38.58
CA MET A 1 4.72 2.94 37.41
C MET A 1 3.89 1.82 36.79
N LEU A 2 3.00 1.13 37.52
CA LEU A 2 2.13 0.08 36.96
C LEU A 2 1.16 0.54 35.86
N LEU A 3 0.69 1.80 35.89
CA LEU A 3 -0.25 2.34 34.89
C LEU A 3 0.44 2.86 33.61
N VAL A 4 1.75 3.07 33.65
CA VAL A 4 2.51 3.66 32.54
C VAL A 4 2.86 2.60 31.50
N VAL A 5 3.14 1.38 31.95
CA VAL A 5 3.46 0.22 31.10
C VAL A 5 2.31 -0.16 30.15
N PRO A 6 1.04 -0.34 30.60
CA PRO A 6 -0.06 -0.65 29.69
C PRO A 6 -0.37 0.50 28.73
N LEU A 7 -0.13 1.76 29.13
CA LEU A 7 -0.33 2.92 28.26
C LEU A 7 0.69 2.96 27.11
N VAL A 8 1.97 2.71 27.42
CA VAL A 8 3.05 2.64 26.41
C VAL A 8 2.87 1.44 25.48
N VAL A 9 2.45 0.29 26.03
CA VAL A 9 2.11 -0.91 25.24
C VAL A 9 0.91 -0.64 24.32
N CYS A 10 -0.12 0.07 24.79
CA CYS A 10 -1.27 0.46 23.98
C CYS A 10 -0.87 1.38 22.81
N MET A 11 -0.05 2.41 23.07
CA MET A 11 0.49 3.31 22.04
C MET A 11 1.33 2.55 20.99
N SER A 12 2.09 1.52 21.41
CA SER A 12 2.91 0.71 20.50
C SER A 12 2.10 -0.18 19.55
N MET A 13 0.86 -0.53 19.91
CA MET A 13 -0.04 -1.33 19.07
C MET A 13 -0.78 -0.49 18.02
N MET A 14 -0.79 0.84 18.16
CA MET A 14 -1.52 1.76 17.28
C MET A 14 -0.71 2.24 16.05
N CYS A 15 0.46 1.65 15.78
CA CYS A 15 1.33 1.98 14.66
C CYS A 15 0.81 1.50 13.29
N ASN A 16 -0.48 1.59 13.00
CA ASN A 16 -1.01 1.24 11.69
C ASN A 16 -1.75 2.43 11.07
N ALA A 17 -1.25 2.91 9.92
CA ALA A 17 -1.81 4.04 9.18
C ALA A 17 -3.29 3.82 8.79
N CYS A 18 -3.75 2.57 8.76
CA CYS A 18 -5.10 2.20 8.36
C CYS A 18 -6.21 2.48 9.40
N PHE A 19 -5.90 2.97 10.61
CA PHE A 19 -6.93 3.33 11.60
C PHE A 19 -7.47 4.75 11.44
N ILE A 20 -6.73 5.64 10.78
CA ILE A 20 -7.10 7.05 10.61
C ILE A 20 -7.28 7.41 9.13
N ALA A 21 -6.56 6.74 8.22
CA ALA A 21 -6.61 7.03 6.80
C ALA A 21 -7.52 6.07 6.03
N ASP A 22 -8.16 6.59 4.98
CA ASP A 22 -8.92 5.79 4.04
C ASP A 22 -7.99 4.81 3.28
N LYS A 23 -8.45 3.57 3.16
CA LYS A 23 -7.74 2.54 2.40
C LYS A 23 -7.82 2.84 0.90
N VAL A 24 -6.68 3.10 0.29
CA VAL A 24 -6.56 3.30 -1.16
C VAL A 24 -6.41 1.95 -1.85
N GLN A 25 -7.18 1.74 -2.91
CA GLN A 25 -7.07 0.56 -3.78
C GLN A 25 -6.51 1.00 -5.13
N VAL A 26 -5.47 0.30 -5.59
CA VAL A 26 -4.86 0.51 -6.89
C VAL A 26 -5.12 -0.72 -7.74
N GLN A 27 -5.65 -0.50 -8.95
CA GLN A 27 -5.79 -1.52 -9.98
C GLN A 27 -5.05 -1.06 -11.23
N ILE A 28 -4.10 -1.87 -11.68
CA ILE A 28 -3.35 -1.65 -12.92
C ILE A 28 -3.84 -2.70 -13.92
N THR A 29 -4.17 -2.28 -15.13
CA THR A 29 -4.63 -3.19 -16.21
C THR A 29 -3.81 -2.91 -17.46
N ASN A 30 -3.18 -3.94 -18.04
CA ASN A 30 -2.40 -3.80 -19.26
C ASN A 30 -3.33 -3.77 -20.49
N GLN A 31 -3.40 -2.61 -21.14
CA GLN A 31 -4.12 -2.41 -22.40
C GLN A 31 -3.19 -2.02 -23.56
N LEU A 32 -1.89 -2.31 -23.46
CA LEU A 32 -0.93 -2.04 -24.53
C LEU A 32 -1.36 -2.72 -25.85
N GLU A 33 -1.06 -2.02 -26.95
CA GLU A 33 -1.26 -2.56 -28.29
C GLU A 33 -0.28 -3.71 -28.56
N ASN A 34 -0.48 -4.48 -29.63
CA ASN A 34 0.44 -5.56 -30.06
C ASN A 34 0.73 -6.71 -29.07
N ALA A 35 -0.05 -6.82 -27.99
CA ALA A 35 0.17 -7.87 -26.97
C ALA A 35 1.51 -7.75 -26.24
N GLU A 36 1.97 -6.53 -26.05
CA GLU A 36 3.15 -6.24 -25.26
C GLU A 36 2.93 -6.50 -23.77
N ASP A 37 3.98 -7.00 -23.11
CA ASP A 37 4.01 -7.23 -21.67
C ASP A 37 4.35 -5.92 -20.94
N LEU A 38 3.54 -5.58 -19.94
CA LEU A 38 3.79 -4.44 -19.06
C LEU A 38 4.54 -4.92 -17.82
N THR A 39 5.81 -4.52 -17.70
CA THR A 39 6.61 -4.77 -16.48
C THR A 39 6.52 -3.57 -15.55
N LEU A 40 6.15 -3.80 -14.29
CA LEU A 40 5.97 -2.77 -13.28
C LEU A 40 6.62 -3.18 -11.95
N HIS A 41 7.25 -2.24 -11.27
CA HIS A 41 7.76 -2.40 -9.90
C HIS A 41 6.88 -1.56 -8.97
N CYS A 42 6.18 -2.19 -8.04
CA CYS A 42 5.30 -1.50 -7.10
C CYS A 42 5.96 -1.32 -5.74
N LYS A 43 5.81 -0.14 -5.14
CA LYS A 43 6.29 0.16 -3.79
C LYS A 43 5.31 1.10 -3.09
N SER A 44 5.00 0.80 -1.82
CA SER A 44 4.14 1.62 -0.97
C SER A 44 4.87 1.99 0.33
N ALA A 45 5.31 3.25 0.46
CA ALA A 45 6.16 3.69 1.55
C ALA A 45 7.39 2.77 1.73
N ASP A 46 7.46 2.02 2.84
CA ASP A 46 8.54 1.07 3.14
C ASP A 46 8.24 -0.36 2.64
N ASP A 47 7.04 -0.62 2.15
CA ASP A 47 6.62 -1.91 1.63
C ASP A 47 6.95 -2.03 0.14
N ASP A 48 8.00 -2.78 -0.17
CA ASP A 48 8.34 -3.13 -1.55
C ASP A 48 7.48 -4.33 -2.00
N LEU A 49 6.55 -4.06 -2.90
CA LEU A 49 5.62 -5.07 -3.43
C LEU A 49 6.27 -5.91 -4.54
N GLY A 50 7.45 -5.49 -5.02
CA GLY A 50 8.25 -6.18 -6.00
C GLY A 50 7.86 -5.90 -7.44
N GLN A 51 8.43 -6.71 -8.34
CA GLN A 51 8.20 -6.64 -9.77
C GLN A 51 7.06 -7.56 -10.20
N HIS A 52 6.23 -7.06 -11.10
CA HIS A 52 5.14 -7.80 -11.72
C HIS A 52 5.20 -7.62 -13.23
N VAL A 53 4.93 -8.70 -13.95
CA VAL A 53 4.75 -8.68 -15.40
C VAL A 53 3.28 -8.93 -15.68
N LEU A 54 2.64 -8.00 -16.37
CA LEU A 54 1.26 -8.11 -16.82
C LEU A 54 1.24 -8.38 -18.31
N HIS A 55 0.80 -9.58 -18.68
CA HIS A 55 0.42 -9.89 -20.05
C HIS A 55 -0.79 -9.06 -20.49
N LYS A 56 -1.08 -9.03 -21.79
CA LYS A 56 -2.23 -8.31 -22.36
C LYS A 56 -3.54 -8.65 -21.64
N VAL A 57 -4.33 -7.63 -21.30
CA VAL A 57 -5.58 -7.71 -20.51
C VAL A 57 -5.37 -8.20 -19.07
N GLY A 58 -4.12 -8.49 -18.67
CA GLY A 58 -3.76 -8.81 -17.30
C GLY A 58 -3.96 -7.62 -16.37
N SER A 59 -4.27 -7.91 -15.11
CA SER A 59 -4.41 -6.87 -14.09
C SER A 59 -3.70 -7.25 -12.78
N TYR A 60 -3.19 -6.23 -12.10
CA TYR A 60 -2.59 -6.33 -10.78
C TYR A 60 -3.28 -5.38 -9.82
N LYS A 61 -3.50 -5.85 -8.59
CA LYS A 61 -4.23 -5.11 -7.57
C LYS A 61 -3.48 -5.16 -6.26
N PHE A 62 -3.36 -4.00 -5.63
CA PHE A 62 -2.88 -3.88 -4.26
C PHE A 62 -3.60 -2.73 -3.57
N SER A 63 -3.46 -2.67 -2.26
CA SER A 63 -4.08 -1.62 -1.46
C SER A 63 -3.14 -1.19 -0.36
N PHE A 64 -3.14 0.10 -0.06
CA PHE A 64 -2.35 0.67 1.00
C PHE A 64 -3.13 1.77 1.70
N CYS A 65 -2.73 2.08 2.94
CA CYS A 65 -3.35 3.14 3.71
C CYS A 65 -2.29 4.25 3.81
N PRO A 66 -2.38 5.32 2.99
CA PRO A 66 -1.41 6.40 3.05
C PRO A 66 -1.46 7.03 4.45
N PRO A 67 -0.34 7.46 5.03
CA PRO A 67 -0.40 8.38 6.15
C PRO A 67 -1.16 9.64 5.70
N ASN A 68 -1.85 10.32 6.63
CA ASN A 68 -2.60 11.54 6.35
C ASN A 68 -1.66 12.62 5.78
N PHE A 69 -1.49 12.67 4.46
CA PHE A 69 -0.83 13.78 3.78
C PHE A 69 -1.88 14.88 3.63
N ILE A 70 -1.92 15.80 4.59
CA ILE A 70 -2.42 17.15 4.31
C ILE A 70 -1.42 17.72 3.31
N PHE A 71 -1.83 17.86 2.05
CA PHE A 71 -1.11 18.69 1.10
C PHE A 71 -1.14 20.11 1.65
N VAL A 72 -0.01 20.56 2.21
CA VAL A 72 0.25 21.97 2.54
C VAL A 72 0.88 22.64 1.33
#